data_AF-A0ABD4QYG6-F1
#
_entry.id   AF-A0ABD4QYG6-F1
#
_cell.length_a   1.000
_cell.length_b   1.000
_cell.length_c   1.000
_cell.angle_alpha   90.00
_cell.angle_beta   90.00
_cell.angle_gamma   90.00
#
_symmetry.space_group_name_H-M   'P 1'
#
loop_
_entity.id
_entity.type
_entity.pdbx_description
1 polymer ?
#
loop_
_entity_poly.entity_id
_entity_poly.type
_entity_poly.pdbx_seq_one_letter_code
_entity_poly.pdbx_strand_id
1 'polypeptide(L)'
;MSEAAIAKRINEAITKNGGYQKISEMTGISVSTLVRAAKGKTEPKLRDVMLISGATGVPLSQIAYGEEDGSPIEKSMVEIIKGLATMNDAIFSEKIAELEKKIEELKG
;
A
#
# COMPACT_ATOMS: atom_id res chain seq x y z
N MET A 1 -15.13 -1.27 17.91
CA MET A 1 -13.77 -1.33 17.33
C MET A 1 -12.95 -2.23 18.23
N SER A 2 -12.31 -3.29 17.72
CA SER A 2 -11.50 -4.17 18.59
C SER A 2 -10.04 -3.74 18.58
N GLU A 3 -9.41 -3.71 19.75
CA GLU A 3 -7.96 -3.48 19.90
C GLU A 3 -7.13 -4.44 19.04
N ALA A 4 -7.65 -5.64 18.79
CA ALA A 4 -7.07 -6.64 17.90
C ALA A 4 -6.90 -6.15 16.45
N ALA A 5 -7.80 -5.32 15.94
CA ALA A 5 -7.71 -4.79 14.58
C ALA A 5 -6.57 -3.76 14.45
N ILE A 6 -6.41 -2.89 15.45
CA ILE A 6 -5.30 -1.91 15.50
C ILE A 6 -3.97 -2.65 15.65
N ALA A 7 -3.90 -3.61 16.56
CA ALA A 7 -2.71 -4.44 16.77
C ALA A 7 -2.26 -5.14 15.47
N LYS A 8 -3.20 -5.70 14.72
CA LYS A 8 -2.93 -6.30 13.40
C LYS A 8 -2.33 -5.29 12.43
N ARG A 9 -2.89 -4.09 12.31
CA ARG A 9 -2.37 -3.05 11.41
C ARG A 9 -1.01 -2.52 11.83
N ILE A 10 -0.76 -2.38 13.13
CA ILE A 10 0.57 -2.08 13.66
C ILE A 10 1.57 -3.17 13.26
N ASN A 11 1.22 -4.45 13.41
CA ASN A 11 2.08 -5.55 13.00
C ASN A 11 2.39 -5.49 11.50
N GLU A 12 1.38 -5.24 10.66
CA GLU A 12 1.56 -5.13 9.21
C GLU A 12 2.44 -3.95 8.82
N ALA A 13 2.20 -2.76 9.41
CA ALA A 13 3.01 -1.57 9.16
C ALA A 13 4.49 -1.82 9.51
N ILE A 14 4.77 -2.46 10.64
CA ILE A 14 6.14 -2.78 11.06
C ILE A 14 6.78 -3.83 10.15
N THR A 15 6.10 -4.95 9.90
CA THR A 15 6.68 -6.08 9.15
C THR A 15 6.92 -5.76 7.69
N LYS A 16 6.03 -5.00 7.03
CA LYS A 16 6.20 -4.56 5.64
C LYS A 16 7.31 -3.51 5.45
N ASN A 17 7.78 -2.87 6.52
CA ASN A 17 8.76 -1.77 6.45
C ASN A 17 10.15 -2.11 7.00
N GLY A 18 10.47 -3.40 7.12
CA GLY A 18 11.80 -3.89 7.53
C GLY A 18 11.85 -4.46 8.95
N GLY A 19 10.69 -4.64 9.59
CA GLY A 19 10.57 -5.42 10.82
C GLY A 19 10.90 -4.65 12.10
N TYR A 20 10.71 -5.35 13.22
CA TYR A 20 10.72 -4.74 14.56
C TYR A 20 12.04 -4.07 14.95
N GLN A 21 13.18 -4.64 14.55
CA GLN A 21 14.50 -4.10 14.88
C GLN A 21 14.71 -2.73 14.23
N LYS A 22 14.46 -2.63 12.92
CA LYS A 22 14.59 -1.38 12.16
C LYS A 22 13.64 -0.31 12.68
N ILE A 23 12.37 -0.65 12.91
CA ILE A 23 11.40 0.33 13.44
C ILE A 23 11.78 0.77 14.86
N SER A 24 12.35 -0.12 15.68
CA SER A 24 12.87 0.22 17.00
C SER A 24 13.98 1.27 16.91
N GLU A 25 14.94 1.08 16.00
CA GLU A 25 16.04 2.02 15.77
C GLU A 25 15.56 3.39 15.27
N MET A 26 14.56 3.42 14.37
CA MET A 26 14.01 4.66 13.82
C MET A 26 13.17 5.45 14.83
N THR A 27 12.43 4.76 15.70
CA THR A 27 11.44 5.39 16.60
C THR A 27 11.93 5.57 18.03
N GLY A 28 12.98 4.85 18.42
CA GLY A 28 13.42 4.73 19.81
C GLY A 28 12.48 3.89 20.70
N ILE A 29 11.42 3.29 20.15
CA ILE A 29 10.53 2.38 20.89
C ILE A 29 11.22 1.03 20.98
N SER A 30 11.27 0.41 22.16
CA SER A 30 11.92 -0.91 22.29
C SER A 30 11.17 -1.99 21.50
N VAL A 31 11.92 -2.93 20.92
CA VAL A 31 11.37 -4.11 20.21
C VAL A 31 10.29 -4.83 21.03
N SER A 32 10.51 -5.00 22.33
CA SER A 32 9.54 -5.66 23.20
C SER A 32 8.21 -4.89 23.30
N THR A 33 8.26 -3.56 23.30
CA THR A 33 7.08 -2.70 23.32
C THR A 33 6.32 -2.77 22.01
N LEU A 34 7.03 -2.71 20.88
CA LEU A 34 6.44 -2.89 19.55
C LEU A 34 5.74 -4.25 19.44
N VAL A 35 6.37 -5.33 19.91
CA VAL A 35 5.79 -6.68 19.88
C VAL A 35 4.56 -6.79 20.78
N ARG A 36 4.53 -6.17 21.96
CA ARG A 36 3.34 -6.18 22.83
C ARG A 36 2.16 -5.46 22.18
N ALA A 37 2.41 -4.28 21.58
CA ALA A 37 1.39 -3.52 20.86
C ALA A 37 0.86 -4.29 19.64
N ALA A 38 1.76 -4.83 18.81
CA ALA A 38 1.43 -5.61 17.61
C ALA A 38 0.69 -6.92 17.88
N LYS A 39 0.86 -7.50 19.08
CA LYS A 39 0.15 -8.71 19.53
C LYS A 39 -1.13 -8.41 20.32
N GLY A 40 -1.50 -7.14 20.48
CA GLY A 40 -2.67 -6.74 21.27
C GLY A 40 -2.56 -7.11 22.75
N LYS A 41 -1.33 -7.29 23.27
CA LYS A 41 -1.10 -7.58 24.70
C LYS A 41 -1.26 -6.34 25.58
N THR A 42 -1.15 -5.17 24.97
CA THR A 42 -1.31 -3.86 25.59
C THR A 42 -1.96 -2.94 24.59
N GLU A 43 -2.84 -2.07 25.06
CA GLU A 43 -3.37 -0.98 24.25
C GLU A 43 -2.21 -0.12 23.70
N PRO A 44 -2.11 0.08 22.37
CA PRO A 44 -1.06 0.91 21.79
C PRO A 44 -1.25 2.37 22.18
N LYS A 45 -0.21 2.99 22.74
CA LYS A 45 -0.24 4.42 23.05
C LYS A 45 -0.28 5.24 21.76
N LEU A 46 -1.11 6.28 21.70
CA LEU A 46 -1.20 7.16 20.54
C LEU A 46 0.16 7.67 20.05
N ARG A 47 1.03 8.09 20.98
CA ARG A 47 2.42 8.51 20.67
C ARG A 47 3.18 7.44 19.89
N ASP A 48 3.08 6.18 20.31
CA ASP A 48 3.80 5.08 19.68
C ASP A 48 3.24 4.81 18.27
N VAL A 49 1.91 4.89 18.10
CA VAL A 49 1.27 4.78 16.79
C VAL A 49 1.70 5.91 15.84
N MET A 50 1.79 7.14 16.34
CA MET A 50 2.28 8.29 15.55
C MET A 50 3.74 8.11 15.12
N LEU A 51 4.60 7.64 16.02
CA LEU A 51 6.01 7.35 15.70
C LEU A 51 6.14 6.23 14.67
N ILE A 52 5.34 5.17 14.80
CA ILE A 52 5.29 4.08 13.82
C ILE A 52 4.81 4.60 12.47
N SER A 53 3.76 5.43 12.43
CA SER A 53 3.28 6.07 11.20
C SER A 53 4.41 6.85 10.51
N GLY A 54 5.10 7.72 11.22
CA GLY A 54 6.22 8.49 10.68
C GLY A 54 7.38 7.61 10.19
N ALA A 55 7.72 6.54 10.91
CA ALA A 55 8.82 5.65 10.53
C ALA A 55 8.49 4.71 9.35
N THR A 56 7.21 4.39 9.15
CA THR A 56 6.76 3.42 8.13
C THR A 56 6.18 4.09 6.88
N GLY A 57 5.89 5.39 6.94
CA GLY A 57 5.16 6.10 5.89
C GLY A 57 3.69 5.68 5.77
N VAL A 58 3.21 4.78 6.64
CA VAL A 58 1.79 4.36 6.66
C VAL A 58 0.98 5.45 7.35
N PRO A 59 -0.10 5.96 6.75
CA PRO A 59 -0.97 6.97 7.35
C PRO A 59 -1.47 6.57 8.74
N LEU A 60 -1.50 7.54 9.65
CA LEU A 60 -1.99 7.33 11.02
C LEU A 60 -3.45 6.85 11.03
N SER A 61 -4.29 7.42 10.16
CA SER A 61 -5.68 7.03 9.94
C SER A 61 -5.79 5.57 9.50
N GLN A 62 -4.97 5.13 8.57
CA GLN A 62 -4.90 3.74 8.17
C GLN A 62 -4.50 2.83 9.35
N ILE A 63 -3.52 3.19 10.18
CA ILE A 63 -3.15 2.36 11.33
C ILE A 63 -4.27 2.35 12.39
N ALA A 64 -4.85 3.49 12.71
CA ALA A 64 -5.84 3.66 13.77
C ALA A 64 -7.23 3.11 13.40
N TYR A 65 -7.70 3.38 12.18
CA TYR A 65 -9.06 3.09 11.76
C TYR A 65 -9.14 1.99 10.69
N GLY A 66 -8.06 1.78 9.92
CA GLY A 66 -8.02 0.77 8.87
C GLY A 66 -8.72 1.19 7.58
N GLU A 67 -9.02 2.48 7.43
CA GLU A 67 -9.53 3.00 6.17
C GLU A 67 -8.40 3.02 5.14
N GLU A 68 -8.69 2.52 3.94
CA GLU A 68 -7.84 2.76 2.77
C GLU A 68 -7.96 4.24 2.43
N ASP A 69 -6.99 5.01 2.92
CA ASP A 69 -6.70 6.40 2.59
C ASP A 69 -6.25 6.51 1.12
N GLY A 70 -7.11 6.10 0.20
CA GLY A 70 -7.24 6.84 -1.03
C GLY A 70 -8.33 7.85 -0.79
N SER A 71 -7.98 9.13 -0.75
CA SER A 71 -8.95 10.20 -0.98
C SER A 71 -9.81 9.83 -2.21
N PRO A 72 -11.08 10.27 -2.30
CA PRO A 72 -11.90 10.00 -3.47
C PRO A 72 -11.17 10.32 -4.79
N ILE A 73 -10.33 11.36 -4.77
CA ILE A 73 -9.46 11.77 -5.87
C ILE A 73 -8.43 10.68 -6.22
N GLU A 74 -7.71 10.13 -5.24
CA GLU A 74 -6.72 9.06 -5.49
C GLU A 74 -7.37 7.79 -6.04
N LYS A 75 -8.54 7.42 -5.52
CA LYS A 75 -9.32 6.28 -6.06
C LYS A 75 -9.75 6.54 -7.50
N SER A 76 -10.24 7.74 -7.79
CA SER A 76 -10.57 8.14 -9.16
C SER A 76 -9.34 8.17 -10.08
N MET A 77 -8.19 8.63 -9.61
CA MET A 77 -6.95 8.63 -10.42
C MET A 77 -6.50 7.21 -10.75
N VAL A 78 -6.58 6.27 -9.81
CA VAL A 78 -6.24 4.86 -10.07
C VAL A 78 -7.14 4.26 -11.15
N GLU A 79 -8.45 4.54 -11.11
CA GLU A 79 -9.38 4.09 -12.14
C GLU A 79 -9.13 4.74 -13.50
N ILE A 80 -8.79 6.04 -13.54
CA ILE A 80 -8.39 6.74 -14.77
C ILE A 80 -7.13 6.09 -15.37
N ILE A 81 -6.11 5.82 -14.55
CA ILE A 81 -4.86 5.19 -15.00
C ILE A 81 -5.13 3.80 -15.60
N LYS A 82 -5.99 2.99 -14.95
CA LYS A 82 -6.39 1.68 -15.51
C LYS A 82 -7.08 1.83 -16.86
N GLY A 83 -8.02 2.76 -16.97
CA GLY A 83 -8.72 3.03 -18.24
C GLY A 83 -7.76 3.43 -19.36
N LEU A 84 -6.80 4.30 -19.08
CA LEU A 84 -5.78 4.71 -20.04
C LEU A 84 -4.87 3.55 -20.47
N ALA A 85 -4.50 2.66 -19.55
CA ALA A 85 -3.71 1.47 -19.88
C ALA A 85 -4.48 0.54 -20.84
N THR A 86 -5.75 0.26 -20.55
CA THR A 86 -6.60 -0.57 -21.42
C THR A 86 -6.79 0.05 -22.81
N MET A 87 -6.97 1.38 -22.89
CA MET A 87 -7.07 2.08 -24.17
C MET A 87 -5.78 1.97 -24.98
N ASN A 88 -4.61 2.14 -24.33
CA ASN A 88 -3.33 1.96 -25.00
C ASN A 88 -3.18 0.54 -25.56
N ASP A 89 -3.48 -0.48 -24.76
CA ASP A 89 -3.38 -1.88 -25.19
C ASP A 89 -4.28 -2.16 -26.41
N ALA A 90 -5.49 -1.62 -26.42
CA ALA A 90 -6.40 -1.74 -27.55
C ALA A 90 -5.85 -1.07 -28.82
N ILE A 91 -5.35 0.17 -28.71
CA ILE A 91 -4.76 0.92 -29.83
C ILE A 91 -3.53 0.20 -30.39
N PHE A 92 -2.65 -0.31 -29.52
CA PHE A 92 -1.48 -1.06 -29.94
C PHE A 92 -1.86 -2.37 -30.63
N SER A 93 -2.85 -3.09 -30.10
CA SER A 93 -3.34 -4.34 -30.70
C SER A 93 -3.91 -4.11 -32.10
N GLU A 94 -4.71 -3.05 -32.28
CA GLU A 94 -5.28 -2.69 -33.59
C GLU A 94 -4.19 -2.33 -34.60
N LYS A 95 -3.21 -1.52 -34.20
CA LYS A 95 -2.06 -1.15 -35.06
C LYS A 95 -1.21 -2.35 -35.44
N ILE A 96 -0.98 -3.29 -34.53
CA ILE A 96 -0.22 -4.51 -34.83
C ILE A 96 -0.96 -5.34 -35.87
N ALA A 97 -2.26 -5.56 -35.71
CA ALA A 97 -3.06 -6.30 -36.67
C ALA A 97 -3.09 -5.65 -38.07
N GLU A 98 -3.15 -4.32 -38.13
CA GLU A 98 -3.08 -3.58 -39.41
C GLU A 98 -1.73 -3.75 -40.10
N LEU A 99 -0.63 -3.73 -39.34
CA LEU A 99 0.73 -3.94 -39.87
C LEU A 99 0.92 -5.37 -40.37
N GLU A 100 0.46 -6.37 -39.62
CA GLU A 100 0.51 -7.78 -40.03
C GLU A 100 -0.22 -8.00 -41.35
N LYS A 101 -1.40 -7.40 -41.51
CA LYS A 101 -2.17 -7.46 -42.76
C LYS A 101 -1.40 -6.83 -43.93
N LYS A 102 -0.82 -5.65 -43.75
CA LYS A 102 -0.01 -4.98 -44.80
C LYS A 102 1.22 -5.79 -45.19
N ILE A 103 1.87 -6.45 -44.23
CA ILE A 103 3.03 -7.31 -44.50
C ILE A 103 2.61 -8.51 -45.36
N GLU A 104 1.45 -9.10 -45.08
CA GLU A 104 0.93 -10.23 -45.87
C GLU A 104 0.60 -9.81 -47.31
N GLU A 105 -0.05 -8.66 -47.49
CA GLU A 105 -0.34 -8.07 -48.81
C GLU A 105 0.92 -7.76 -49.63
N LEU A 106 2.06 -7.50 -48.98
CA LEU A 106 3.35 -7.25 -49.64
C LEU A 106 4.15 -8.53 -49.96
N LYS A 107 3.77 -9.66 -49.38
CA LYS A 107 4.41 -10.97 -49.60
C LYS A 107 3.75 -11.80 -50.69
N GLY A 108 2.48 -11.50 -51.02
CA GLY A 108 1.75 -12.07 -52.15
C GLY A 108 2.03 -11.34 -53.46
#